data_AF-N0DY56-F1
#
_entry.id   AF-N0DY56-F1
#
_cell.length_a   1.000
_cell.length_b   1.000
_cell.length_c   1.000
_cell.angle_alpha   90.00
_cell.angle_beta   90.00
_cell.angle_gamma   90.00
#
_symmetry.space_group_name_H-M   'P 1'
#
loop_
_entity.id
_entity.type
_entity.pdbx_description
1 polymer ?
#
loop_
_entity_poly.entity_id
_entity_poly.type
_entity_poly.pdbx_seq_one_letter_code
_entity_poly.pdbx_strand_id
1 'polypeptide(L)'
;MRAERAVGATAIALVVSVIIQNVVLASGAPTYSDPMTQVLTFHSEHRGLVTLAVGLEALNVPLLLGFVTGLHGLVTRRGRSGLGGSRLAVAAAATASSGFVLYAVLWMGVVLSARDLTSPTDTLEVIWRMHAAAFGFALAALGATFAGAAWAASASGLTWGWQRVLGLFGGGLMLVAGVASGAVAEGSPVVFVGVAGFGIWVVWLVAIGLRLLRTRPAHRSGQATVLSGVA
;
A
#
# COMPACT_ATOMS: atom_id res chain seq x y z
N MET A 1 -20.36 -4.22 -12.63
CA MET A 1 -20.07 -2.97 -11.88
C MET A 1 -19.42 -1.97 -12.84
N ARG A 2 -19.72 -0.66 -12.75
CA ARG A 2 -18.94 0.35 -13.50
C ARG A 2 -17.49 0.31 -13.04
N ALA A 3 -16.55 0.53 -13.95
CA ALA A 3 -15.12 0.42 -13.68
C ALA A 3 -14.69 1.30 -12.49
N GLU A 4 -15.24 2.50 -12.34
CA GLU A 4 -14.99 3.37 -11.19
C GLU A 4 -15.31 2.68 -9.85
N ARG A 5 -16.48 2.05 -9.74
CA ARG A 5 -16.91 1.41 -8.49
C ARG A 5 -16.05 0.20 -8.15
N ALA A 6 -15.61 -0.57 -9.15
CA ALA A 6 -14.69 -1.68 -8.93
C ALA A 6 -13.35 -1.19 -8.38
N VAL A 7 -12.76 -0.16 -9.01
CA VAL A 7 -11.50 0.45 -8.54
C VAL A 7 -11.66 1.05 -7.14
N GLY A 8 -12.79 1.71 -6.86
CA GLY A 8 -13.10 2.23 -5.54
C GLY A 8 -13.23 1.12 -4.49
N ALA A 9 -13.90 0.03 -4.81
CA ALA A 9 -14.02 -1.13 -3.92
C ALA A 9 -12.66 -1.78 -3.64
N THR A 10 -11.80 -1.92 -4.66
CA THR A 10 -10.42 -2.42 -4.50
C THR A 10 -9.61 -1.52 -3.58
N ALA A 11 -9.72 -0.20 -3.71
CA ALA A 11 -9.05 0.75 -2.82
C ALA A 11 -9.49 0.59 -1.35
N ILE A 12 -10.80 0.44 -1.10
CA ILE A 12 -11.32 0.25 0.26
C ILE A 12 -10.93 -1.12 0.82
N ALA A 13 -10.97 -2.18 0.01
CA ALA A 13 -10.50 -3.51 0.41
C ALA A 13 -9.01 -3.47 0.81
N LEU A 14 -8.18 -2.77 0.02
CA LEU A 14 -6.77 -2.56 0.35
C LEU A 14 -6.61 -1.84 1.69
N VAL A 15 -7.34 -0.74 1.90
CA VAL A 15 -7.31 0.01 3.16
C VAL A 15 -7.67 -0.87 4.35
N VAL A 16 -8.77 -1.63 4.24
CA VAL A 16 -9.22 -2.51 5.32
C VAL A 16 -8.16 -3.56 5.63
N SER A 17 -7.61 -4.21 4.59
CA SER A 17 -6.57 -5.23 4.74
C SER A 17 -5.32 -4.69 5.43
N VAL A 18 -4.80 -3.54 4.99
CA VAL A 18 -3.59 -2.96 5.60
C VAL A 18 -3.84 -2.46 7.02
N ILE A 19 -5.04 -1.93 7.32
CA ILE A 19 -5.38 -1.53 8.70
C ILE A 19 -5.40 -2.75 9.61
N ILE A 20 -6.05 -3.85 9.19
CA ILE A 20 -6.08 -5.09 9.97
C ILE A 20 -4.65 -5.60 10.22
N GLN A 21 -3.82 -5.64 9.18
CA GLN A 21 -2.42 -6.07 9.29
C GLN A 21 -1.64 -5.22 10.30
N ASN A 22 -1.79 -3.89 10.26
CA ASN A 22 -1.03 -2.99 11.13
C ASN A 22 -1.58 -2.95 12.57
N VAL A 23 -2.88 -3.14 12.79
CA VAL A 23 -3.45 -3.28 14.15
C VAL A 23 -2.92 -4.54 14.83
N VAL A 24 -2.79 -5.64 14.07
CA VAL A 24 -2.16 -6.86 14.58
C VAL A 24 -0.70 -6.60 15.01
N LEU A 25 0.05 -5.82 14.23
CA LEU A 25 1.43 -5.43 14.55
C LEU A 25 1.56 -4.47 15.73
N ALA A 26 0.59 -3.57 15.93
CA ALA A 26 0.60 -2.60 17.02
C ALA A 26 0.45 -3.22 18.43
N SER A 27 0.28 -4.54 18.53
CA SER A 27 0.12 -5.30 19.79
C SER A 27 1.42 -5.53 20.58
N GLY A 28 2.42 -4.65 20.41
CA GLY A 28 3.72 -4.76 21.09
C GLY A 28 4.82 -5.46 20.28
N ALA A 29 4.72 -5.43 18.94
CA ALA A 29 5.78 -5.97 18.09
C ALA A 29 7.11 -5.25 18.32
N PRO A 30 8.23 -5.99 18.37
CA PRO A 30 9.56 -5.43 18.55
C PRO A 30 9.96 -4.61 17.33
N THR A 31 10.72 -3.56 17.59
CA THR A 31 11.36 -2.68 16.61
C THR A 31 12.67 -3.27 16.11
N TYR A 32 13.23 -2.70 15.05
CA TYR A 32 14.51 -3.14 14.49
C TYR A 32 15.72 -2.82 15.38
N SER A 33 15.56 -1.98 16.40
CA SER A 33 16.58 -1.71 17.42
C SER A 33 16.52 -2.66 18.61
N ASP A 34 15.48 -3.49 18.73
CA ASP A 34 15.31 -4.35 19.89
C ASP A 34 16.23 -5.59 19.82
N PRO A 35 16.66 -6.12 20.97
CA PRO A 35 17.48 -7.32 21.01
C PRO A 35 16.82 -8.52 20.32
N MET A 36 17.60 -9.30 19.58
CA MET A 36 17.10 -10.48 18.86
C MET A 36 16.42 -11.51 19.78
N THR A 37 16.81 -11.57 21.05
CA THR A 37 16.11 -12.39 22.06
C THR A 37 14.65 -11.98 22.22
N GLN A 38 14.36 -10.68 22.25
CA GLN A 38 12.99 -10.18 22.33
C GLN A 38 12.22 -10.45 21.04
N VAL A 39 12.89 -10.32 19.88
CA VAL A 39 12.32 -10.68 18.58
C VAL A 39 11.88 -12.15 18.58
N LEU A 40 12.75 -13.06 18.99
CA LEU A 40 12.44 -14.49 19.08
C LEU A 40 11.28 -14.78 20.04
N THR A 41 11.32 -14.24 21.26
CA THR A 41 10.25 -14.41 22.27
C THR A 41 8.91 -13.91 21.74
N PHE A 42 8.87 -12.71 21.16
CA PHE A 42 7.63 -12.17 20.61
C PHE A 42 7.06 -13.07 19.50
N HIS A 43 7.90 -13.52 18.56
CA HIS A 43 7.45 -14.33 17.43
C HIS A 43 7.03 -15.75 17.81
N SER A 44 7.58 -16.32 18.90
CA SER A 44 7.14 -17.61 19.42
C SER A 44 5.79 -17.49 20.13
N GLU A 45 5.58 -16.44 20.93
CA GLU A 45 4.33 -16.18 21.66
C GLU A 45 3.17 -15.73 20.76
N HIS A 46 3.44 -14.86 19.78
CA HIS A 46 2.42 -14.20 18.95
C HIS A 46 2.31 -14.80 17.55
N ARG A 47 2.71 -16.06 17.41
CA ARG A 47 2.94 -16.69 16.11
C ARG A 47 1.72 -16.70 15.18
N GLY A 48 0.52 -16.93 15.72
CA GLY A 48 -0.71 -16.91 14.94
C GLY A 48 -1.01 -15.52 14.36
N LEU A 49 -0.82 -14.48 15.17
CA LEU A 49 -0.99 -13.08 14.77
C LEU A 49 0.03 -12.67 13.71
N VAL A 50 1.30 -13.01 13.90
CA VAL A 50 2.34 -12.69 12.92
C VAL A 50 2.10 -13.43 11.60
N THR A 51 1.70 -14.71 11.64
CA THR A 51 1.38 -15.48 10.43
C THR A 51 0.19 -14.86 9.68
N LEU A 52 -0.83 -14.38 10.39
CA LEU A 52 -1.95 -13.65 9.79
C LEU A 52 -1.47 -12.35 9.12
N ALA A 53 -0.65 -11.55 9.82
CA ALA A 53 -0.13 -10.29 9.30
C ALA A 53 0.70 -10.50 8.02
N VAL A 54 1.57 -11.51 8.01
CA VAL A 54 2.33 -11.92 6.82
C VAL A 54 1.41 -12.42 5.71
N GLY A 55 0.38 -13.20 6.04
CA GLY A 55 -0.59 -13.72 5.08
C GLY A 55 -1.41 -12.62 4.40
N LEU A 56 -1.71 -11.54 5.12
CA LEU A 56 -2.39 -10.37 4.55
C LEU A 56 -1.56 -9.65 3.48
N GLU A 57 -0.22 -9.77 3.47
CA GLU A 57 0.58 -9.23 2.38
C GLU A 57 0.29 -9.91 1.03
N ALA A 58 0.00 -11.21 1.05
CA ALA A 58 -0.39 -11.93 -0.16
C ALA A 58 -1.73 -11.42 -0.73
N LEU A 59 -2.58 -10.81 0.11
CA LEU A 59 -3.80 -10.13 -0.30
C LEU A 59 -3.56 -8.67 -0.70
N ASN A 60 -2.69 -7.95 0.02
CA ASN A 60 -2.39 -6.54 -0.24
C ASN A 60 -1.76 -6.34 -1.63
N VAL A 61 -0.84 -7.21 -2.04
CA VAL A 61 -0.16 -7.11 -3.35
C VAL A 61 -1.15 -7.08 -4.52
N PRO A 62 -2.04 -8.07 -4.71
CA PRO A 62 -3.00 -8.04 -5.81
C PRO A 62 -4.01 -6.88 -5.67
N LEU A 63 -4.38 -6.48 -4.44
CA LEU A 63 -5.25 -5.32 -4.23
C LEU A 63 -4.59 -4.00 -4.64
N LEU A 64 -3.31 -3.80 -4.29
CA LEU A 64 -2.52 -2.65 -4.70
C LEU A 64 -2.42 -2.58 -6.23
N LEU A 65 -2.00 -3.68 -6.85
CA LEU A 65 -1.87 -3.77 -8.31
C LEU A 65 -3.22 -3.56 -9.02
N GLY A 66 -4.29 -4.18 -8.52
CA GLY A 66 -5.64 -4.01 -9.06
C GLY A 66 -6.13 -2.56 -8.95
N PHE A 67 -5.86 -1.89 -7.83
CA PHE A 67 -6.20 -0.48 -7.67
C PHE A 67 -5.43 0.41 -8.66
N VAL A 68 -4.09 0.31 -8.72
CA VAL A 68 -3.29 1.22 -9.55
C VAL A 68 -3.49 0.99 -11.06
N THR A 69 -3.67 -0.27 -11.48
CA THR A 69 -3.97 -0.59 -12.88
C THR A 69 -5.38 -0.13 -13.26
N GLY A 70 -6.35 -0.30 -12.36
CA GLY A 70 -7.69 0.23 -12.52
C GLY A 70 -7.73 1.75 -12.62
N LEU A 71 -6.95 2.43 -11.77
CA LEU A 71 -6.78 3.88 -11.80
C LEU A 71 -6.12 4.33 -13.12
N HIS A 72 -5.10 3.63 -13.59
CA HIS A 72 -4.47 3.88 -14.88
C HIS A 72 -5.48 3.78 -16.03
N GLY A 73 -6.36 2.77 -16.01
CA GLY A 73 -7.45 2.64 -16.98
C GLY A 73 -8.44 3.81 -16.94
N LEU A 74 -8.77 4.33 -15.74
CA LEU A 74 -9.64 5.51 -15.59
C LEU A 74 -8.99 6.79 -16.11
N VAL A 75 -7.70 6.99 -15.82
CA VAL A 75 -6.89 8.11 -16.33
C VAL A 75 -6.87 8.08 -17.86
N THR A 76 -6.58 6.91 -18.45
CA THR A 76 -6.48 6.73 -19.91
C THR A 76 -7.80 7.07 -20.63
N ARG A 77 -8.94 6.68 -20.05
CA ARG A 77 -10.27 7.01 -20.59
C ARG A 77 -10.60 8.51 -20.55
N ARG A 78 -9.96 9.29 -19.68
CA ARG A 78 -10.19 10.73 -19.53
C ARG A 78 -9.24 11.61 -20.36
N GLY A 79 -8.35 11.01 -21.15
CA GLY A 79 -7.41 11.71 -22.01
C GLY A 79 -5.95 11.57 -21.56
N ARG A 80 -5.05 12.37 -22.14
CA ARG A 80 -3.60 12.21 -21.94
C ARG A 80 -3.07 12.88 -20.67
N SER A 81 -3.85 13.73 -20.00
CA SER A 81 -3.42 14.41 -18.78
C SER A 81 -3.29 13.40 -17.62
N GLY A 82 -2.08 13.29 -17.07
CA GLY A 82 -1.79 12.34 -15.97
C GLY A 82 -1.26 10.97 -16.40
N LEU A 83 -1.12 10.68 -17.69
CA LEU A 83 -0.62 9.38 -18.17
C LEU A 83 0.77 9.03 -17.63
N GLY A 84 1.70 9.99 -17.63
CA GLY A 84 3.05 9.81 -17.08
C GLY A 84 3.00 9.37 -15.60
N GLY A 85 2.20 10.05 -14.79
CA GLY A 85 2.03 9.72 -13.38
C GLY A 85 1.42 8.34 -13.16
N SER A 86 0.43 7.96 -13.97
CA SER A 86 -0.22 6.65 -13.83
C SER A 86 0.70 5.50 -14.25
N ARG A 87 1.57 5.69 -15.25
CA ARG A 87 2.58 4.70 -15.66
C ARG A 87 3.66 4.54 -14.59
N LEU A 88 4.14 5.66 -14.04
CA LEU A 88 5.05 5.65 -12.90
C LEU A 88 4.42 4.91 -11.72
N ALA A 89 3.14 5.18 -11.42
CA ALA A 89 2.44 4.53 -10.33
C ALA A 89 2.37 3.01 -10.49
N VAL A 90 2.01 2.52 -11.69
CA VAL A 90 1.95 1.08 -11.97
C VAL A 90 3.33 0.43 -11.87
N ALA A 91 4.36 1.05 -12.47
CA ALA A 91 5.72 0.51 -12.41
C ALA A 91 6.27 0.48 -10.98
N ALA A 92 6.08 1.57 -10.24
CA ALA A 92 6.50 1.66 -8.84
C ALA A 92 5.71 0.69 -7.95
N ALA A 93 4.43 0.43 -8.24
CA ALA A 93 3.62 -0.53 -7.47
C ALA A 93 4.11 -1.96 -7.67
N ALA A 94 4.56 -2.31 -8.88
CA ALA A 94 5.20 -3.60 -9.14
C ALA A 94 6.49 -3.73 -8.32
N THR A 95 7.35 -2.70 -8.33
CA THR A 95 8.57 -2.68 -7.49
C THR A 95 8.25 -2.78 -6.00
N ALA A 96 7.25 -2.04 -5.52
CA ALA A 96 6.80 -2.09 -4.14
C ALA A 96 6.30 -3.49 -3.78
N SER A 97 5.53 -4.12 -4.69
CA SER A 97 5.03 -5.49 -4.52
C SER A 97 6.18 -6.49 -4.39
N SER A 98 7.22 -6.38 -5.22
CA SER A 98 8.41 -7.22 -5.09
C SER A 98 9.13 -7.00 -3.75
N GLY A 99 9.25 -5.76 -3.30
CA GLY A 99 9.81 -5.41 -1.99
C GLY A 99 9.01 -6.01 -0.82
N PHE A 100 7.67 -5.89 -0.86
CA PHE A 100 6.80 -6.46 0.17
C PHE A 100 6.80 -7.99 0.18
N VAL A 101 6.92 -8.64 -0.98
CA VAL A 101 7.10 -10.10 -1.06
C VAL A 101 8.41 -10.52 -0.42
N LEU A 102 9.53 -9.82 -0.72
CA LEU A 102 10.83 -10.10 -0.10
C LEU A 102 10.77 -9.89 1.43
N TYR A 103 10.20 -8.77 1.86
CA TYR A 103 9.92 -8.46 3.26
C TYR A 103 9.16 -9.59 3.95
N ALA A 104 8.05 -10.06 3.36
CA ALA A 104 7.21 -11.11 3.92
C ALA A 104 7.94 -12.46 4.01
N VAL A 105 8.71 -12.84 2.99
CA VAL A 105 9.49 -14.09 2.97
C VAL A 105 10.57 -14.08 4.05
N LEU A 106 11.31 -12.97 4.20
CA LEU A 106 12.31 -12.84 5.26
C LEU A 106 11.66 -12.90 6.65
N TRP A 107 10.48 -12.29 6.80
CA TRP A 107 9.72 -12.35 8.05
C TRP A 107 9.26 -13.78 8.38
N MET A 108 8.79 -14.55 7.39
CA MET A 108 8.46 -15.96 7.57
C MET A 108 9.68 -16.76 8.04
N GLY A 109 10.86 -16.48 7.52
CA GLY A 109 12.11 -17.10 7.99
C GLY A 109 12.33 -16.91 9.49
N VAL A 110 12.05 -15.70 10.01
CA VAL A 110 12.14 -15.39 11.45
C VAL A 110 11.08 -16.14 12.25
N VAL A 111 9.83 -16.14 11.79
CA VAL A 111 8.72 -16.88 12.44
C VAL A 111 8.99 -18.38 12.51
N LEU A 112 9.55 -18.95 11.45
CA LEU A 112 9.92 -20.36 11.39
C LEU A 112 11.08 -20.64 12.35
N SER A 113 12.12 -19.82 12.33
CA SER A 113 13.29 -19.97 13.22
C SER A 113 12.93 -19.83 14.69
N ALA A 114 11.99 -18.95 15.04
CA ALA A 114 11.51 -18.75 16.40
C ALA A 114 10.78 -19.97 17.01
N ARG A 115 10.45 -21.00 16.21
CA ARG A 115 9.95 -22.28 16.73
C ARG A 115 11.05 -23.10 17.40
N ASP A 116 12.21 -23.13 16.76
CA ASP A 116 13.21 -24.16 17.00
C ASP A 116 14.42 -23.61 17.75
N LEU A 117 14.67 -22.30 17.64
CA LEU A 117 15.78 -21.63 18.32
C LEU A 117 15.41 -21.20 19.74
N THR A 118 16.28 -21.54 20.69
CA THR A 118 16.23 -21.06 22.08
C THR A 118 17.17 -19.87 22.33
N SER A 119 18.05 -19.56 21.37
CA SER A 119 18.96 -18.42 21.39
C SER A 119 19.13 -17.79 20.01
N PRO A 120 19.40 -16.48 19.90
CA PRO A 120 19.75 -15.81 18.64
C PRO A 120 20.94 -16.44 17.93
N THR A 121 20.98 -16.29 16.61
CA THR A 121 22.13 -16.61 15.76
C THR A 121 22.47 -15.42 14.88
N ASP A 122 23.75 -15.29 14.50
CA ASP A 122 24.21 -14.22 13.62
C ASP A 122 23.45 -14.21 12.27
N THR A 123 23.15 -15.39 11.74
CA THR A 123 22.37 -15.54 10.50
C THR A 123 20.95 -14.97 10.65
N LEU A 124 20.28 -15.25 11.78
CA LEU A 124 18.94 -14.73 12.02
C LEU A 124 18.95 -13.21 12.17
N GLU A 125 19.99 -12.66 12.81
CA GLU A 125 20.16 -11.21 12.91
C GLU A 125 20.32 -10.55 11.55
N VAL A 126 21.13 -11.13 10.67
CA VAL A 126 21.25 -10.65 9.28
C VAL A 126 19.91 -10.73 8.54
N ILE A 127 19.15 -11.82 8.68
CA ILE A 127 17.82 -11.96 8.06
C ILE A 127 16.87 -10.87 8.56
N TRP A 128 16.87 -10.56 9.87
CA TRP A 128 16.03 -9.51 10.44
C TRP A 128 16.40 -8.12 9.93
N ARG A 129 17.70 -7.82 9.81
CA ARG A 129 18.15 -6.55 9.22
C ARG A 129 17.85 -6.46 7.73
N MET A 130 17.95 -7.57 7.00
CA MET A 130 17.52 -7.63 5.59
C MET A 130 16.01 -7.41 5.44
N HIS A 131 15.22 -7.95 6.36
CA HIS A 131 13.77 -7.73 6.42
C HIS A 131 13.45 -6.24 6.62
N ALA A 132 14.15 -5.57 7.53
CA ALA A 132 14.05 -4.12 7.75
C ALA A 132 14.45 -3.31 6.51
N ALA A 133 15.56 -3.67 5.85
CA ALA A 133 16.00 -3.03 4.61
C ALA A 133 14.97 -3.20 3.49
N ALA A 134 14.44 -4.42 3.32
CA ALA A 134 13.40 -4.72 2.33
C ALA A 134 12.14 -3.87 2.56
N PHE A 135 11.75 -3.68 3.83
CA PHE A 135 10.65 -2.80 4.20
C PHE A 135 10.91 -1.33 3.78
N GLY A 136 12.12 -0.82 4.04
CA GLY A 136 12.52 0.53 3.62
C GLY A 136 12.45 0.71 2.09
N PHE A 137 12.99 -0.24 1.31
CA PHE A 137 12.90 -0.20 -0.15
C PHE A 137 11.46 -0.27 -0.65
N ALA A 138 10.64 -1.14 -0.05
CA ALA A 138 9.22 -1.26 -0.37
C ALA A 138 8.46 0.05 -0.08
N LEU A 139 8.76 0.72 1.05
CA LEU A 139 8.22 2.03 1.39
C LEU A 139 8.58 3.08 0.34
N ALA A 140 9.84 3.19 -0.09
CA ALA A 140 10.21 4.14 -1.14
C ALA A 140 9.43 3.90 -2.45
N ALA A 141 9.34 2.65 -2.89
CA ALA A 141 8.59 2.30 -4.10
C ALA A 141 7.07 2.58 -3.93
N LEU A 142 6.51 2.32 -2.75
CA LEU A 142 5.14 2.67 -2.42
C LEU A 142 4.93 4.19 -2.42
N GLY A 143 5.92 4.96 -1.96
CA GLY A 143 5.92 6.43 -2.01
C GLY A 143 5.85 6.97 -3.43
N ALA A 144 6.66 6.41 -4.34
CA ALA A 144 6.60 6.74 -5.76
C ALA A 144 5.26 6.33 -6.39
N THR A 145 4.72 5.17 -5.99
CA THR A 145 3.38 4.70 -6.40
C THR A 145 2.31 5.72 -6.03
N PHE A 146 2.33 6.15 -4.77
CA PHE A 146 1.37 7.08 -4.23
C PHE A 146 1.47 8.46 -4.89
N ALA A 147 2.67 9.02 -4.98
CA ALA A 147 2.91 10.30 -5.62
C ALA A 147 2.46 10.29 -7.10
N GLY A 148 2.81 9.23 -7.83
CA GLY A 148 2.40 9.04 -9.23
C GLY A 148 0.88 8.92 -9.38
N ALA A 149 0.23 8.13 -8.52
CA ALA A 149 -1.22 7.92 -8.54
C ALA A 149 -1.99 9.22 -8.20
N ALA A 150 -1.53 9.95 -7.18
CA ALA A 150 -2.13 11.21 -6.77
C ALA A 150 -1.96 12.30 -7.82
N TRP A 151 -0.78 12.40 -8.43
CA TRP A 151 -0.56 13.32 -9.54
C TRP A 151 -1.45 12.97 -10.73
N ALA A 152 -1.47 11.70 -11.15
CA ALA A 152 -2.30 11.24 -12.27
C ALA A 152 -3.78 11.50 -12.04
N ALA A 153 -4.30 11.12 -10.88
CA ALA A 153 -5.69 11.33 -10.53
C ALA A 153 -6.06 12.82 -10.52
N SER A 154 -5.17 13.69 -10.04
CA SER A 154 -5.41 15.13 -10.02
C SER A 154 -5.41 15.73 -11.43
N ALA A 155 -4.45 15.34 -12.28
CA ALA A 155 -4.33 15.82 -13.66
C ALA A 155 -5.49 15.35 -14.56
N SER A 156 -6.12 14.22 -14.24
CA SER A 156 -7.33 13.73 -14.93
C SER A 156 -8.65 14.18 -14.29
N GLY A 157 -8.61 15.10 -13.32
CA GLY A 157 -9.79 15.61 -12.62
C GLY A 157 -10.54 14.57 -11.76
N LEU A 158 -9.88 13.45 -11.41
CA LEU A 158 -10.42 12.39 -10.55
C LEU A 158 -10.31 12.72 -9.06
N THR A 159 -9.43 13.63 -8.67
CA THR A 159 -9.19 14.06 -7.28
C THR A 159 -9.17 15.60 -7.17
N TRP A 160 -9.26 16.13 -5.95
CA TRP A 160 -9.15 17.58 -5.69
C TRP A 160 -7.70 18.00 -5.38
N GLY A 161 -7.41 19.30 -5.38
CA GLY A 161 -6.06 19.83 -5.15
C GLY A 161 -5.41 19.38 -3.83
N TRP A 162 -6.18 19.32 -2.73
CA TRP A 162 -5.65 18.86 -1.43
C TRP A 162 -5.20 17.38 -1.46
N GLN A 163 -5.89 16.52 -2.22
CA GLN A 163 -5.50 15.12 -2.39
C GLN A 163 -4.19 14.99 -3.16
N ARG A 164 -3.88 15.93 -4.06
CA ARG A 164 -2.56 15.98 -4.71
C ARG A 164 -1.47 16.32 -3.71
N VAL A 165 -1.70 17.29 -2.82
CA VAL A 165 -0.73 17.69 -1.78
C VAL A 165 -0.46 16.55 -0.83
N LEU A 166 -1.51 15.88 -0.32
CA LEU A 166 -1.34 14.68 0.52
C LEU A 166 -0.56 13.58 -0.20
N GLY A 167 -0.86 13.37 -1.48
CA GLY A 167 -0.16 12.43 -2.36
C GLY A 167 1.34 12.64 -2.45
N LEU A 168 1.73 13.86 -2.78
CA LEU A 168 3.13 14.22 -2.97
C LEU A 168 3.87 14.26 -1.63
N PHE A 169 3.24 14.81 -0.59
CA PHE A 169 3.85 14.92 0.73
C PHE A 169 4.02 13.55 1.38
N GLY A 170 2.95 12.75 1.46
CA GLY A 170 3.01 11.41 2.03
C GLY A 170 3.94 10.47 1.24
N GLY A 171 3.92 10.56 -0.09
CA GLY A 171 4.86 9.82 -0.94
C GLY A 171 6.32 10.24 -0.73
N GLY A 172 6.56 11.55 -0.54
CA GLY A 172 7.89 12.08 -0.22
C GLY A 172 8.44 11.57 1.12
N LEU A 173 7.61 11.52 2.17
CA LEU A 173 8.02 10.98 3.47
C LEU A 173 8.44 9.50 3.38
N MET A 174 7.69 8.70 2.62
CA MET A 174 8.06 7.30 2.38
C MET A 174 9.37 7.16 1.58
N LEU A 175 9.59 8.03 0.60
CA LEU A 175 10.85 8.06 -0.17
C LEU A 175 12.04 8.39 0.72
N VAL A 176 11.91 9.36 1.63
CA VAL A 176 12.97 9.71 2.60
C VAL A 176 13.33 8.50 3.46
N ALA A 177 12.33 7.80 4.01
CA ALA A 177 12.57 6.61 4.82
C ALA A 177 13.25 5.49 4.02
N GLY A 178 12.84 5.26 2.77
CA GLY A 178 13.44 4.23 1.94
C GLY A 178 14.83 4.58 1.40
N VAL A 179 15.16 5.86 1.15
CA VAL A 179 16.56 6.27 0.88
C VAL A 179 17.45 5.96 2.09
N ALA A 180 16.90 6.08 3.30
CA ALA A 180 17.56 5.72 4.55
C ALA A 180 17.46 4.23 4.92
N SER A 181 17.16 3.32 3.97
CA SER A 181 16.94 1.88 4.26
C SER A 181 18.11 1.21 4.99
N GLY A 182 19.36 1.63 4.74
CA GLY A 182 20.51 1.15 5.50
C GLY A 182 20.43 1.53 6.99
N ALA A 183 20.06 2.77 7.28
CA ALA A 183 19.85 3.23 8.65
C ALA A 183 18.64 2.53 9.30
N VAL A 184 17.57 2.28 8.54
CA VAL A 184 16.42 1.49 9.01
C VAL A 184 16.85 0.07 9.40
N ALA A 185 17.73 -0.55 8.61
CA ALA A 185 18.28 -1.87 8.91
C ALA A 185 19.15 -1.90 10.18
N GLU A 186 19.71 -0.76 10.56
CA GLU A 186 20.44 -0.57 11.82
C GLU A 186 19.54 -0.14 12.99
N GLY A 187 18.21 -0.11 12.81
CA GLY A 187 17.27 0.24 13.86
C GLY A 187 16.94 1.73 13.99
N SER A 188 17.30 2.55 13.00
CA SER A 188 17.04 4.00 13.02
C SER A 188 15.53 4.31 13.09
N PRO A 189 15.12 5.32 13.91
CA PRO A 189 13.73 5.76 13.99
C PRO A 189 13.22 6.44 12.71
N VAL A 190 14.08 6.68 11.70
CA VAL A 190 13.69 7.26 10.41
C VAL A 190 12.59 6.46 9.72
N VAL A 191 12.45 5.16 10.03
CA VAL A 191 11.34 4.32 9.55
C VAL A 191 9.97 4.93 9.90
N PHE A 192 9.84 5.58 11.06
CA PHE A 192 8.58 6.19 11.49
C PHE A 192 8.18 7.39 10.63
N VAL A 193 9.13 8.07 9.98
CA VAL A 193 8.84 9.10 8.98
C VAL A 193 8.10 8.47 7.79
N GLY A 194 8.56 7.30 7.35
CA GLY A 194 7.91 6.53 6.29
C GLY A 194 6.53 6.02 6.70
N VAL A 195 6.38 5.54 7.93
CA VAL A 195 5.10 5.12 8.51
C VAL A 195 4.10 6.28 8.60
N ALA A 196 4.56 7.50 8.93
CA ALA A 196 3.71 8.68 8.89
C ALA A 196 3.23 8.98 7.45
N GLY A 197 4.12 8.87 6.46
CA GLY A 197 3.76 8.92 5.04
C GLY A 197 2.72 7.86 4.64
N PHE A 198 2.85 6.65 5.18
CA PHE A 198 1.88 5.57 5.04
C PHE A 198 0.50 5.90 5.61
N GLY A 199 0.42 6.51 6.79
CA GLY A 199 -0.85 7.01 7.32
C GLY A 199 -1.54 8.00 6.38
N ILE A 200 -0.78 8.94 5.82
CA ILE A 200 -1.29 9.92 4.85
C ILE A 200 -1.79 9.24 3.57
N TRP A 201 -1.07 8.21 3.11
CA TRP A 201 -1.49 7.39 1.98
C TRP A 201 -2.82 6.68 2.20
N VAL A 202 -3.00 6.07 3.38
CA VAL A 202 -4.27 5.41 3.75
C VAL A 202 -5.43 6.42 3.71
N VAL A 203 -5.26 7.62 4.28
CA VAL A 203 -6.28 8.68 4.23
C VAL A 203 -6.62 9.06 2.79
N TRP A 204 -5.61 9.18 1.92
CA TRP A 204 -5.84 9.48 0.52
C TRP A 204 -6.57 8.35 -0.21
N LEU A 205 -6.21 7.08 0.03
CA LEU A 205 -6.86 5.91 -0.54
C LEU A 205 -8.35 5.83 -0.15
N VAL A 206 -8.66 6.08 1.13
CA VAL A 206 -10.06 6.17 1.59
C VAL A 206 -10.80 7.25 0.80
N ALA A 207 -10.21 8.44 0.70
CA ALA A 207 -10.87 9.57 0.08
C ALA A 207 -11.14 9.34 -1.42
N ILE A 208 -10.17 8.80 -2.18
CA ILE A 208 -10.39 8.46 -3.60
C ILE A 208 -11.32 7.25 -3.76
N GLY A 209 -11.19 6.22 -2.91
CA GLY A 209 -12.02 5.03 -2.94
C GLY A 209 -13.51 5.34 -2.73
N LEU A 210 -13.83 6.11 -1.69
CA LEU A 210 -15.19 6.58 -1.43
C LEU A 210 -15.73 7.45 -2.56
N ARG A 211 -14.91 8.32 -3.14
CA ARG A 211 -15.31 9.15 -4.29
C ARG A 211 -15.69 8.29 -5.49
N LEU A 212 -14.88 7.29 -5.81
CA LEU A 212 -15.12 6.38 -6.93
C LEU A 212 -16.38 5.52 -6.71
N LEU A 213 -16.62 5.06 -5.47
CA LEU A 213 -17.84 4.33 -5.11
C LEU A 213 -19.12 5.17 -5.27
N ARG A 214 -19.04 6.47 -4.98
CA ARG A 214 -20.18 7.41 -5.06
C ARG A 214 -20.55 7.86 -6.48
N THR A 215 -19.80 7.46 -7.50
CA THR A 215 -20.16 7.79 -8.89
C THR A 215 -21.53 7.19 -9.26
N ARG A 216 -22.49 8.05 -9.64
CA ARG A 216 -23.87 7.66 -9.97
C ARG A 216 -23.98 7.10 -11.41
N PRO A 217 -24.92 6.18 -11.67
CA PRO A 217 -25.34 5.88 -13.03
C PRO A 217 -25.91 7.15 -13.66
N ALA A 218 -25.47 7.49 -14.87
CA ALA A 218 -26.22 8.45 -15.68
C ALA A 218 -27.57 7.78 -16.00
N HIS A 219 -28.68 8.38 -15.58
CA HIS A 219 -30.00 7.99 -16.06
C HIS A 219 -30.00 8.13 -17.58
N ARG A 220 -30.34 7.06 -18.32
CA ARG A 220 -30.78 7.20 -19.71
C ARG A 220 -32.17 7.85 -19.67
N SER A 221 -32.24 9.16 -19.49
CA SER A 221 -33.39 9.95 -19.88
C SER A 221 -33.28 10.18 -21.38
N GLY A 222 -33.76 9.23 -22.18
CA GLY A 222 -33.61 9.26 -23.64
C GLY A 222 -34.47 8.27 -24.42
N GLN A 223 -35.61 7.84 -23.89
CA GLN A 223 -36.67 7.18 -24.67
C GLN A 223 -38.04 7.57 -24.11
N ALA A 224 -38.46 8.80 -24.41
CA ALA A 224 -39.86 9.22 -24.30
C ALA A 224 -40.10 10.32 -25.35
N THR A 225 -39.89 9.99 -26.62
CA THR A 225 -40.40 10.82 -27.73
C THR A 225 -40.56 9.91 -28.94
N VAL A 226 -41.73 10.01 -29.60
CA VAL A 226 -42.19 9.22 -30.76
C VAL A 226 -42.67 7.82 -30.34
N LEU A 227 -43.96 7.59 -30.06
CA LEU A 227 -45.03 7.52 -31.06
C LEU A 227 -46.39 7.97 -30.47
N SER A 228 -46.80 9.21 -30.73
CA SER A 228 -48.22 9.57 -30.78
C SER A 228 -48.42 10.40 -32.04
N GLY A 229 -48.85 9.76 -33.12
CA GLY A 229 -49.04 10.47 -34.39
C GLY A 229 -49.10 9.53 -35.57
N VAL A 230 -50.08 8.62 -35.60
CA VAL A 230 -50.78 8.27 -36.84
C VAL A 230 -52.25 8.08 -36.45
N ALA A 231 -53.07 9.00 -36.94
CA ALA A 231 -54.51 8.89 -37.06
C ALA A 231 -54.85 8.05 -38.30
#